data_AF-A0A1S8NBL4-F1
#
_entry.id   AF-A0A1S8NBL4-F1
#
_cell.length_a   1.000
_cell.length_b   1.000
_cell.length_c   1.000
_cell.angle_alpha   90.00
_cell.angle_beta   90.00
_cell.angle_gamma   90.00
#
_symmetry.space_group_name_H-M   'P 1'
#
loop_
_entity.id
_entity.type
_entity.pdbx_description
1 polymer ?
#
loop_
_entity_poly.entity_id
_entity_poly.type
_entity_poly.pdbx_seq_one_letter_code
_entity_poly.pdbx_strand_id
1 'polypeptide(L)'
;MVAQGKIKGIAGVVGCSNLTAKGHDVFTVELTKELIKRNILVLSAGCSSGGLENVGLMSPGAAELAGDSLKEVCKALGIPPVLNFGPCLAIGILEMVATELAENLSVDIPQLPLVLSAPQWLEEQALADAAFGL
;
A
#
# COMPACT_ATOMS: atom_id res chain seq x y z
N MET A 1 -4.20 3.91 16.01
CA MET A 1 -5.10 4.31 14.90
C MET A 1 -5.72 3.10 14.20
N VAL A 2 -4.96 2.05 13.89
CA VAL A 2 -5.49 0.77 13.37
C VAL A 2 -6.44 0.09 14.38
N ALA A 3 -6.01 -0.11 15.63
CA ALA A 3 -6.87 -0.67 16.69
C ALA A 3 -8.13 0.16 17.00
N GLN A 4 -8.10 1.47 16.69
CA GLN A 4 -9.24 2.38 16.87
C GLN A 4 -10.18 2.38 15.66
N GLY A 5 -9.87 1.62 14.60
CA GLY A 5 -10.65 1.56 13.37
C GLY A 5 -10.57 2.78 12.46
N LYS A 6 -9.74 3.78 12.79
CA LYS A 6 -9.55 4.97 11.93
C LYS A 6 -8.87 4.60 10.61
N ILE A 7 -7.91 3.69 10.67
CA ILE A 7 -7.33 3.00 9.51
C ILE A 7 -7.91 1.59 9.53
N LYS A 8 -8.68 1.22 8.51
CA LYS A 8 -9.36 -0.09 8.46
C LYS A 8 -8.42 -1.26 8.15
N GLY A 9 -7.27 -0.96 7.55
CA GLY A 9 -6.24 -1.93 7.21
C GLY A 9 -5.09 -1.26 6.46
N ILE A 10 -4.06 -2.03 6.16
CA ILE A 10 -2.90 -1.58 5.39
C ILE A 10 -2.72 -2.54 4.21
N ALA A 11 -2.54 -1.97 3.02
CA ALA A 11 -2.30 -2.73 1.80
C ALA A 11 -0.90 -2.42 1.25
N GLY A 12 -0.08 -3.46 1.02
CA GLY A 12 1.11 -3.37 0.20
C GLY A 12 0.74 -3.49 -1.27
N VAL A 13 0.78 -2.39 -2.03
CA VAL A 13 0.59 -2.40 -3.49
C VAL A 13 1.96 -2.23 -4.13
N VAL A 14 2.52 -3.32 -4.60
CA VAL A 14 3.93 -3.42 -5.02
C VAL A 14 4.06 -4.07 -6.39
N GLY A 15 5.28 -4.12 -6.91
CA GLY A 15 5.62 -4.84 -8.12
C GLY A 15 5.86 -3.94 -9.32
N CYS A 16 5.81 -4.57 -10.48
CA CYS A 16 6.19 -4.00 -11.77
C CYS A 16 5.03 -3.21 -12.43
N SER A 17 5.22 -2.91 -13.71
CA SER A 17 4.15 -2.50 -14.62
C SER A 17 4.10 -3.47 -15.79
N ASN A 18 2.90 -3.80 -16.27
CA ASN A 18 2.70 -4.73 -17.38
C ASN A 18 1.55 -4.26 -18.27
N LEU A 19 1.71 -4.37 -19.58
CA LEU A 19 0.74 -3.94 -20.60
C LEU A 19 -0.25 -5.02 -21.03
N THR A 20 -0.10 -6.26 -20.56
CA THR A 20 -0.97 -7.40 -20.93
C THR A 20 -2.45 -7.19 -20.58
N ALA A 21 -2.75 -6.35 -19.60
CA ALA A 21 -4.11 -6.03 -19.19
C ALA A 21 -4.64 -4.74 -19.85
N LYS A 22 -5.17 -3.79 -19.06
CA LYS A 22 -5.79 -2.55 -19.55
C LYS A 22 -4.79 -1.47 -20.01
N GLY A 23 -3.50 -1.59 -19.68
CA GLY A 23 -2.46 -0.61 -19.98
C GLY A 23 -1.54 -0.31 -18.80
N HIS A 24 -0.58 0.59 -18.99
CA HIS A 24 0.44 0.92 -17.99
C HIS A 24 -0.19 1.49 -16.70
N ASP A 25 0.08 0.85 -15.56
CA ASP A 25 -0.36 1.21 -14.21
C ASP A 25 -1.88 1.38 -14.00
N VAL A 26 -2.71 1.02 -14.98
CA VAL A 26 -4.18 1.19 -14.89
C VAL A 26 -4.75 0.46 -13.67
N PHE A 27 -4.37 -0.80 -13.46
CA PHE A 27 -4.85 -1.56 -12.31
C PHE A 27 -4.20 -1.13 -11.01
N THR A 28 -2.90 -0.79 -11.01
CA THR A 28 -2.23 -0.25 -9.83
C THR A 28 -2.93 1.02 -9.33
N VAL A 29 -3.26 1.94 -10.23
CA VAL A 29 -3.93 3.20 -9.90
C VAL A 29 -5.40 2.98 -9.50
N GLU A 30 -6.16 2.18 -10.26
CA GLU A 30 -7.56 1.90 -9.95
C GLU A 30 -7.71 1.21 -8.59
N LEU A 31 -6.89 0.19 -8.31
CA LEU A 31 -6.88 -0.52 -7.04
C LEU A 31 -6.55 0.41 -5.88
N THR A 32 -5.47 1.18 -5.98
CA THR A 32 -5.05 2.10 -4.91
C THR A 32 -6.13 3.14 -4.61
N LYS A 33 -6.78 3.70 -5.64
CA LYS A 33 -7.90 4.65 -5.44
C LYS A 33 -9.06 4.00 -4.68
N GLU A 34 -9.40 2.76 -4.99
CA GLU A 34 -10.48 2.05 -4.27
C GLU A 34 -10.10 1.70 -2.83
N LEU A 35 -8.84 1.36 -2.56
CA LEU A 35 -8.34 1.08 -1.22
C LEU A 35 -8.40 2.32 -0.32
N ILE A 36 -7.84 3.44 -0.75
CA ILE A 36 -7.79 4.67 0.07
C ILE A 36 -9.20 5.23 0.34
N LYS A 37 -10.13 5.14 -0.63
CA LYS A 37 -11.55 5.50 -0.43
C LYS A 37 -12.20 4.68 0.67
N ARG A 38 -11.75 3.44 0.88
CA ARG A 38 -12.26 2.51 1.89
C ARG A 38 -11.50 2.61 3.22
N ASN A 39 -10.72 3.68 3.42
CA ASN A 39 -9.92 3.92 4.62
C ASN A 39 -8.81 2.89 4.85
N ILE A 40 -8.24 2.34 3.76
CA ILE A 40 -7.08 1.45 3.80
C ILE A 40 -5.86 2.27 3.42
N LEU A 41 -4.85 2.31 4.31
CA LEU A 41 -3.58 2.97 4.03
C LEU A 41 -2.79 2.11 3.04
N VAL A 42 -2.16 2.73 2.04
CA VAL A 42 -1.39 1.98 1.04
C VAL A 42 0.11 2.22 1.24
N LEU A 43 0.88 1.13 1.28
CA LEU A 43 2.34 1.13 1.20
C LEU A 43 2.72 0.68 -0.21
N SER A 44 3.63 1.41 -0.87
CA SER A 44 4.06 1.10 -2.24
C SER A 44 5.58 1.17 -2.37
N ALA A 45 6.11 0.34 -3.26
CA ALA A 45 7.51 0.32 -3.65
C ALA A 45 7.67 -0.04 -5.13
N GLY A 46 8.86 0.20 -5.66
CA GLY A 46 9.22 -0.19 -7.03
C GLY A 46 8.49 0.60 -8.10
N CYS A 47 8.23 -0.03 -9.25
CA CYS A 47 7.56 0.60 -10.40
C CYS A 47 6.16 1.10 -10.06
N SER A 48 5.44 0.37 -9.20
CA SER A 48 4.11 0.78 -8.72
C SER A 48 4.13 2.17 -8.10
N SER A 49 5.19 2.53 -7.36
CA SER A 49 5.33 3.87 -6.80
C SER A 49 5.43 4.95 -7.87
N GLY A 50 6.20 4.72 -8.94
CA GLY A 50 6.30 5.68 -10.06
C GLY A 50 4.95 5.95 -10.72
N GLY A 51 4.16 4.91 -10.97
CA GLY A 51 2.80 5.04 -11.50
C GLY A 51 1.88 5.85 -10.58
N LEU A 52 1.93 5.58 -9.28
CA LEU A 52 1.11 6.26 -8.26
C LEU A 52 1.55 7.71 -8.00
N GLU A 53 2.84 8.02 -8.06
CA GLU A 53 3.39 9.38 -7.96
C GLU A 53 2.95 10.22 -9.16
N ASN A 54 3.02 9.69 -10.38
CA ASN A 54 2.64 10.40 -11.60
C ASN A 54 1.18 10.85 -11.62
N VAL A 55 0.29 10.14 -10.91
CA VAL A 55 -1.12 10.51 -10.75
C VAL A 55 -1.42 11.27 -9.45
N GLY A 56 -0.38 11.65 -8.71
CA GLY A 56 -0.46 12.50 -7.52
C GLY A 56 -0.92 11.79 -6.24
N LEU A 57 -1.04 10.45 -6.22
CA LEU A 57 -1.60 9.72 -5.07
C LEU A 57 -0.67 9.70 -3.84
N MET A 58 0.61 10.02 -4.04
CA MET A 58 1.62 10.15 -2.97
C MET A 58 1.85 11.61 -2.54
N SER A 59 1.04 12.55 -3.02
CA SER A 59 1.06 13.94 -2.53
C SER A 59 0.14 14.10 -1.32
N PRO A 60 0.47 14.96 -0.33
CA PRO A 60 -0.41 15.18 0.84
C PRO A 60 -1.84 15.59 0.46
N GLY A 61 -2.03 16.30 -0.66
CA GLY A 61 -3.35 16.66 -1.19
C GLY A 61 -4.22 15.45 -1.58
N ALA A 62 -3.63 14.29 -1.84
CA ALA A 62 -4.37 13.07 -2.14
C ALA A 62 -5.18 12.54 -0.95
N ALA A 63 -4.94 13.05 0.27
CA ALA A 63 -5.81 12.80 1.42
C ALA A 63 -7.28 13.12 1.12
N GLU A 64 -7.57 14.06 0.20
CA GLU A 64 -8.94 14.37 -0.22
C GLU A 64 -9.65 13.22 -0.95
N LEU A 65 -8.89 12.32 -1.56
CA LEU A 65 -9.39 11.14 -2.27
C LEU A 65 -9.62 9.94 -1.33
N ALA A 66 -9.07 10.00 -0.12
CA ALA A 66 -9.28 8.98 0.90
C ALA A 66 -10.66 9.11 1.54
N GLY A 67 -11.15 8.01 2.10
CA GLY A 67 -12.35 8.02 2.94
C GLY A 67 -12.15 8.88 4.19
N ASP A 68 -13.25 9.24 4.86
CA ASP A 68 -13.25 10.27 5.91
C ASP A 68 -12.27 9.98 7.07
N SER A 69 -12.19 8.73 7.53
CA SER A 69 -11.36 8.39 8.68
C SER A 69 -9.87 8.36 8.34
N LEU A 70 -9.49 7.87 7.15
CA LEU A 70 -8.11 7.92 6.68
C LEU A 70 -7.70 9.35 6.32
N LYS A 71 -8.60 10.14 5.72
CA LYS A 71 -8.39 11.56 5.42
C LYS A 71 -8.05 12.36 6.68
N GLU A 72 -8.79 12.16 7.77
CA GLU A 72 -8.53 12.82 9.06
C GLU A 72 -7.11 12.50 9.56
N VAL A 73 -6.72 11.22 9.52
CA VAL A 73 -5.38 10.77 9.93
C VAL A 73 -4.29 11.38 9.05
N CYS A 74 -4.44 11.31 7.73
CA CYS A 74 -3.48 11.85 6.78
C CYS A 74 -3.28 13.36 6.96
N LYS A 75 -4.36 14.12 7.14
CA LYS A 75 -4.29 15.57 7.40
C LYS A 75 -3.65 15.90 8.74
N ALA A 76 -4.01 15.17 9.80
CA ALA A 76 -3.46 15.40 11.14
C ALA A 76 -1.94 15.16 11.19
N LEU A 77 -1.45 14.16 10.44
CA LEU A 77 -0.04 13.80 10.39
C LEU A 77 0.73 14.48 9.25
N GLY A 78 0.05 15.17 8.33
CA GLY A 78 0.68 15.80 7.16
C GLY A 78 1.23 14.80 6.13
N ILE A 79 0.68 13.59 6.08
CA ILE A 79 1.15 12.50 5.20
C ILE A 79 0.16 12.22 4.06
N PRO A 80 0.61 11.70 2.91
CA PRO A 80 -0.28 11.16 1.89
C PRO A 80 -0.93 9.84 2.33
N PRO A 81 -2.06 9.44 1.71
CA PRO A 81 -2.70 8.13 1.97
C PRO A 81 -1.97 6.95 1.31
N VAL A 82 -0.97 7.24 0.46
CA VAL A 82 -0.09 6.26 -0.18
C VAL A 82 1.35 6.62 0.18
N LEU A 83 2.05 5.71 0.87
CA LEU A 83 3.41 5.92 1.35
C LEU A 83 4.40 5.12 0.50
N ASN A 84 5.37 5.81 -0.10
CA ASN A 84 6.48 5.17 -0.79
C ASN A 84 7.53 4.72 0.23
N PHE A 85 7.89 3.43 0.22
CA PHE A 85 8.95 2.89 1.08
C PHE A 85 10.22 2.49 0.31
N GLY A 86 10.30 2.81 -0.99
CA GLY A 86 11.54 2.73 -1.77
C GLY A 86 11.53 1.67 -2.89
N PRO A 87 12.68 1.06 -3.21
CA PRO A 87 12.80 0.10 -4.31
C PRO A 87 12.23 -1.29 -3.95
N CYS A 88 12.03 -2.17 -4.94
CA CYS A 88 11.54 -3.54 -4.70
C CYS A 88 12.44 -4.34 -3.73
N LEU A 89 13.75 -4.07 -3.71
CA LEU A 89 14.70 -4.69 -2.76
C LEU A 89 14.39 -4.37 -1.29
N ALA A 90 13.56 -3.36 -1.03
CA ALA A 90 13.14 -2.98 0.31
C ALA A 90 11.85 -3.69 0.76
N ILE A 91 11.44 -4.80 0.11
CA ILE A 91 10.20 -5.52 0.45
C ILE A 91 10.17 -6.01 1.92
N GLY A 92 11.33 -6.30 2.51
CA GLY A 92 11.45 -6.65 3.93
C GLY A 92 10.98 -5.55 4.89
N ILE A 93 10.82 -4.30 4.43
CA ILE A 93 10.18 -3.24 5.22
C ILE A 93 8.71 -3.58 5.52
N LEU A 94 8.00 -4.28 4.62
CA LEU A 94 6.63 -4.70 4.89
C LEU A 94 6.56 -5.71 6.03
N GLU A 95 7.51 -6.65 6.09
CA GLU A 95 7.63 -7.60 7.21
C GLU A 95 7.95 -6.85 8.51
N MET A 96 8.93 -5.93 8.49
CA MET A 96 9.27 -5.13 9.68
C MET A 96 8.06 -4.34 10.19
N VAL A 97 7.28 -3.73 9.29
CA VAL A 97 6.04 -3.02 9.65
C VAL A 97 4.98 -3.98 10.22
N ALA A 98 4.81 -5.16 9.63
CA ALA A 98 3.85 -6.15 10.10
C ALA A 98 4.22 -6.67 11.50
N THR A 99 5.49 -7.01 11.72
CA THR A 99 6.01 -7.48 13.01
C THR A 99 5.85 -6.40 14.09
N GLU A 100 6.26 -5.17 13.82
CA GLU A 100 6.11 -4.06 14.77
C GLU A 100 4.63 -3.80 15.10
N LEU A 101 3.73 -3.87 14.11
CA LEU A 101 2.30 -3.74 14.35
C LEU A 101 1.73 -4.88 15.20
N ALA A 102 2.15 -6.12 14.94
CA ALA A 102 1.75 -7.31 15.69
C ALA A 102 2.17 -7.20 17.16
N GLU A 103 3.43 -6.83 17.41
CA GLU A 103 3.98 -6.63 18.75
C GLU A 103 3.23 -5.54 19.52
N ASN A 104 3.06 -4.36 18.90
CA ASN A 104 2.35 -3.24 19.53
C ASN A 104 0.87 -3.55 19.83
N LEU A 105 0.25 -4.45 19.08
CA LEU A 105 -1.13 -4.88 19.27
C LEU A 105 -1.25 -6.16 20.11
N SER A 106 -0.13 -6.80 20.46
CA SER A 106 -0.09 -8.09 21.15
C SER A 106 -0.93 -9.17 20.47
N VAL A 107 -0.84 -9.23 19.14
CA VAL A 107 -1.49 -10.24 18.28
C VAL A 107 -0.46 -10.88 17.35
N ASP A 108 -0.82 -11.99 16.71
CA ASP A 108 0.01 -12.58 15.67
C ASP A 108 -0.23 -11.90 14.30
N ILE A 109 0.75 -11.96 13.39
CA ILE A 109 0.71 -11.31 12.07
C ILE A 109 -0.55 -11.71 11.27
N PRO A 110 -0.98 -12.99 11.21
CA PRO A 110 -2.19 -13.39 10.47
C PRO A 110 -3.48 -12.76 11.02
N GLN A 111 -3.46 -12.19 12.22
CA GLN A 111 -4.60 -11.50 12.82
C GLN A 111 -4.66 -10.01 12.44
N LEU A 112 -3.60 -9.47 11.85
CA LEU A 112 -3.57 -8.08 11.42
C LEU A 112 -4.38 -7.87 10.13
N PRO A 113 -5.02 -6.69 9.95
CA PRO A 113 -5.73 -6.34 8.71
C PRO A 113 -4.74 -5.91 7.61
N LEU A 114 -3.87 -6.83 7.20
CA LEU A 114 -2.85 -6.63 6.16
C LEU A 114 -3.21 -7.38 4.88
N VAL A 115 -2.85 -6.82 3.73
CA VAL A 115 -2.94 -7.50 2.43
C VAL A 115 -1.79 -7.07 1.53
N LEU A 116 -1.33 -7.96 0.66
CA LEU A 116 -0.34 -7.68 -0.37
C LEU A 116 -0.97 -7.85 -1.75
N SER A 117 -0.59 -6.99 -2.69
CA SER A 117 -1.05 -7.04 -4.08
C SER A 117 0.06 -6.63 -5.03
N ALA A 118 0.28 -7.46 -6.04
CA ALA A 118 1.11 -7.15 -7.20
C ALA A 118 0.24 -7.11 -8.47
N PRO A 119 -0.56 -6.03 -8.67
CA PRO A 119 -1.65 -6.02 -9.65
C PRO A 119 -1.17 -6.10 -11.10
N GLN A 120 0.06 -5.68 -11.38
CA GLN A 120 0.66 -5.69 -12.72
C GLN A 120 2.10 -6.21 -12.70
N TRP A 121 2.33 -7.28 -11.94
CA TRP A 121 3.62 -7.97 -11.91
C TRP A 121 4.09 -8.43 -13.30
N LEU A 122 5.40 -8.56 -13.45
CA LEU A 122 6.05 -8.97 -14.71
C LEU A 122 7.23 -9.90 -14.43
N GLU A 123 8.11 -9.51 -13.51
CA GLU A 123 9.37 -10.20 -13.27
C GLU A 123 9.23 -11.35 -12.27
N GLU A 124 10.09 -12.36 -12.39
CA GLU A 124 10.16 -13.50 -11.46
C GLU A 124 10.45 -13.06 -10.02
N GLN A 125 11.12 -11.91 -9.83
CA GLN A 125 11.32 -11.32 -8.51
C GLN A 125 9.98 -11.03 -7.82
N ALA A 126 8.98 -10.52 -8.54
CA ALA A 126 7.67 -10.23 -7.94
C ALA A 126 6.95 -11.51 -7.48
N LEU A 127 7.20 -12.65 -8.14
CA LEU A 127 6.72 -13.95 -7.70
C LEU A 127 7.43 -14.42 -6.43
N ALA A 128 8.75 -14.23 -6.34
CA ALA A 128 9.52 -14.52 -5.14
C ALA A 128 9.07 -13.65 -3.95
N ASP A 129 8.87 -12.35 -4.16
CA ASP A 129 8.36 -11.41 -3.16
C ASP A 129 6.96 -11.82 -2.68
N ALA A 130 6.08 -12.26 -3.59
CA ALA A 130 4.75 -12.76 -3.24
C ALA A 130 4.82 -14.06 -2.43
N ALA A 131 5.74 -14.98 -2.77
CA ALA A 131 5.95 -16.20 -1.99
C ALA A 131 6.52 -15.93 -0.60
N PHE A 132 7.36 -14.90 -0.46
CA PHE A 132 7.87 -14.44 0.83
C PHE A 132 6.78 -13.84 1.72
N GLY A 133 5.79 -13.16 1.14
CA GLY A 133 4.70 -12.53 1.87
C GLY A 133 3.52 -13.44 2.26
N LEU A 134 3.57 -14.74 1.94
CA LEU A 134 2.54 -15.75 2.28
C LEU A 134 2.83 -16.42 3.63
#